data_AF-A0A5E4K8R0-F1
#
_entry.id   AF-A0A5E4K8R0-F1
#
_cell.length_a   1.000
_cell.length_b   1.000
_cell.length_c   1.000
_cell.angle_alpha   90.00
_cell.angle_beta   90.00
_cell.angle_gamma   90.00
#
_symmetry.space_group_name_H-M   'P 1'
#
loop_
_entity.id
_entity.type
_entity.pdbx_description
1 polymer ?
#
loop_
_entity_poly.entity_id
_entity_poly.type
_entity_poly.pdbx_seq_one_letter_code
_entity_poly.pdbx_strand_id
1 'polypeptide(L)'
;MNTKTIAAIAALLVVLAAGYAFARPANGGFWNGMMGYGSGNGPGYGMMGSGGMMGGNGTRNGPGYGITGSGGMMGGAGNGYCGANAGGYGVNATPITIEKAKGSVDQYLASTGNADLNLTEVIEFENNFYAGIKEKSTGKHAFELLVNKYTGAVMPEPGPNMMWNTKYGHMTWNTTSQTAITEKQALEYARAYLDSALPGTKTGDADAYYGYYTIEVTNNNRISGMLSVNSYTGAVWYHSWHGDFVKILEVE
;
A
#
# COMPACT_ATOMS: atom_id res chain seq x y z
N MET A 1 -6.66 -39.31 -16.67
CA MET A 1 -6.05 -38.38 -15.70
C MET A 1 -5.49 -39.21 -14.56
N ASN A 2 -4.21 -39.06 -14.18
CA ASN A 2 -3.61 -39.95 -13.18
C ASN A 2 -4.01 -39.51 -11.74
N THR A 3 -3.91 -40.43 -10.78
CA THR A 3 -4.29 -40.20 -9.37
C THR A 3 -3.50 -39.08 -8.69
N LYS A 4 -2.26 -38.80 -9.13
CA LYS A 4 -1.47 -37.66 -8.65
C LYS A 4 -2.01 -36.32 -9.16
N THR A 5 -2.52 -36.28 -10.40
CA THR A 5 -3.19 -35.10 -10.97
C THR A 5 -4.51 -34.82 -10.27
N ILE A 6 -5.26 -35.86 -9.88
CA ILE A 6 -6.51 -35.72 -9.11
C ILE A 6 -6.23 -35.20 -7.70
N ALA A 7 -5.19 -35.70 -7.03
CA ALA A 7 -4.79 -35.24 -5.70
C ALA A 7 -4.29 -33.78 -5.71
N ALA A 8 -3.55 -33.36 -6.75
CA ALA A 8 -3.10 -31.98 -6.90
C ALA A 8 -4.27 -31.00 -7.12
N ILE A 9 -5.27 -31.39 -7.93
CA ILE A 9 -6.48 -30.57 -8.16
C ILE A 9 -7.33 -30.50 -6.88
N ALA A 10 -7.48 -31.61 -6.15
CA ALA A 10 -8.21 -31.63 -4.89
C ALA A 10 -7.54 -30.77 -3.81
N ALA A 11 -6.21 -30.78 -3.71
CA ALA A 11 -5.47 -29.92 -2.79
C ALA A 11 -5.63 -28.42 -3.14
N LEU A 12 -5.62 -28.08 -4.43
CA LEU A 12 -5.89 -26.72 -4.93
C LEU A 12 -7.31 -26.25 -4.59
N LEU A 13 -8.31 -27.14 -4.74
CA LEU A 13 -9.70 -26.84 -4.41
C LEU A 13 -9.94 -26.67 -2.90
N VAL A 14 -9.21 -27.40 -2.05
CA VAL A 14 -9.31 -27.26 -0.59
C VAL A 14 -8.67 -25.95 -0.10
N VAL A 15 -7.58 -25.49 -0.73
CA VAL A 15 -6.98 -24.17 -0.45
C VAL A 15 -7.91 -23.04 -0.93
N LEU A 16 -8.56 -23.19 -2.10
CA LEU A 16 -9.56 -22.24 -2.59
C LEU A 16 -10.80 -22.16 -1.67
N ALA A 17 -11.25 -23.29 -1.12
CA ALA A 17 -12.41 -23.33 -0.22
C ALA A 17 -12.13 -22.72 1.16
N ALA A 18 -10.89 -22.82 1.66
CA ALA A 18 -10.50 -22.18 2.93
C ALA A 18 -10.43 -20.64 2.84
N GLY A 19 -10.19 -20.09 1.64
CA GLY A 19 -10.27 -18.65 1.38
C GLY A 19 -11.68 -18.09 1.18
N TYR A 20 -12.71 -18.96 1.14
CA TYR A 20 -14.07 -18.60 0.71
C TYR A 20 -15.00 -18.07 1.81
N ALA A 21 -14.49 -17.92 3.03
CA ALA A 21 -15.29 -17.56 4.19
C ALA A 21 -14.91 -16.21 4.78
N PHE A 22 -14.91 -15.10 4.01
CA PHE A 22 -15.00 -13.77 4.61
C PHE A 22 -15.87 -12.78 3.81
N ALA A 23 -16.85 -12.27 4.58
CA ALA A 23 -17.80 -11.19 4.41
C ALA A 23 -17.53 -10.11 3.33
N ARG A 24 -18.59 -9.80 2.59
CA ARG A 24 -18.81 -8.50 1.94
C ARG A 24 -18.81 -7.37 2.99
N PRO A 25 -18.18 -6.21 2.73
CA PRO A 25 -18.57 -4.98 3.39
C PRO A 25 -19.09 -3.98 2.36
N ALA A 26 -20.37 -3.62 2.50
CA ALA A 26 -20.80 -2.28 2.18
C ALA A 26 -20.18 -1.35 3.24
N ASN A 27 -19.52 -0.29 2.80
CA ASN A 27 -18.98 0.83 3.59
C ASN A 27 -17.82 0.53 4.56
N GLY A 28 -16.63 1.03 4.20
CA GLY A 28 -15.73 1.74 5.13
C GLY A 28 -14.99 0.97 6.23
N GLY A 29 -14.75 -0.35 6.12
CA GLY A 29 -14.21 -1.14 7.24
C GLY A 29 -13.04 -2.11 6.95
N PHE A 30 -12.42 -2.07 5.76
CA PHE A 30 -11.44 -3.12 5.35
C PHE A 30 -10.21 -3.23 6.28
N TRP A 31 -9.84 -2.17 7.00
CA TRP A 31 -8.69 -2.17 7.92
C TRP A 31 -8.88 -3.05 9.16
N ASN A 32 -10.11 -3.34 9.59
CA ASN A 32 -10.35 -4.05 10.85
C ASN A 32 -10.39 -5.59 10.70
N GLY A 33 -10.44 -6.11 9.48
CA GLY A 33 -10.56 -7.55 9.21
C GLY A 33 -9.24 -8.28 9.00
N MET A 34 -8.14 -7.56 8.74
CA MET A 34 -6.84 -8.14 8.38
C MET A 34 -5.78 -8.04 9.48
N MET A 35 -6.16 -7.57 10.66
CA MET A 35 -5.36 -7.70 11.89
C MET A 35 -5.98 -8.77 12.80
N GLY A 36 -5.43 -9.99 12.76
CA GLY A 36 -5.49 -10.93 13.87
C GLY A 36 -6.51 -12.07 13.79
N TYR A 37 -6.21 -13.11 13.00
CA TYR A 37 -6.59 -14.48 13.35
C TYR A 37 -5.34 -15.24 13.83
N GLY A 38 -4.97 -14.96 15.08
CA GLY A 38 -4.08 -15.84 15.84
C GLY A 38 -4.88 -17.02 16.37
N SER A 39 -4.75 -18.17 15.72
CA SER A 39 -5.15 -19.46 16.29
C SER A 39 -4.28 -19.76 17.52
N GLY A 40 -4.89 -19.78 18.71
CA GLY A 40 -4.23 -20.16 19.96
C GLY A 40 -5.24 -20.61 21.00
N ASN A 41 -5.55 -21.91 20.99
CA ASN A 41 -6.35 -22.61 21.99
C ASN A 41 -5.53 -22.83 23.27
N GLY A 42 -6.05 -22.50 24.46
CA GLY A 42 -5.49 -22.90 25.75
C GLY A 42 -5.92 -22.04 26.96
N PRO A 43 -6.49 -22.61 28.05
CA PRO A 43 -7.05 -21.86 29.17
C PRO A 43 -6.05 -21.70 30.34
N GLY A 44 -6.12 -20.58 31.09
CA GLY A 44 -5.39 -20.51 32.37
C GLY A 44 -5.24 -19.12 32.99
N TYR A 45 -6.12 -18.83 33.96
CA TYR A 45 -5.94 -18.09 35.22
C TYR A 45 -4.81 -17.04 35.45
N GLY A 46 -5.22 -15.89 36.01
CA GLY A 46 -4.41 -14.95 36.82
C GLY A 46 -4.72 -13.49 36.45
N MET A 47 -5.69 -12.77 37.03
CA MET A 47 -5.81 -12.25 38.40
C MET A 47 -4.63 -11.39 38.87
N MET A 48 -4.80 -10.05 38.76
CA MET A 48 -4.28 -8.93 39.60
C MET A 48 -4.29 -7.66 38.72
N GLY A 49 -4.77 -6.49 39.12
CA GLY A 49 -5.17 -5.95 40.41
C GLY A 49 -5.21 -4.42 40.28
N SER A 50 -6.20 -3.82 40.92
CA SER A 50 -6.51 -2.38 40.97
C SER A 50 -5.44 -1.50 41.65
N GLY A 51 -5.44 -0.20 41.33
CA GLY A 51 -4.81 0.90 42.10
C GLY A 51 -3.44 1.35 41.57
N GLY A 52 -3.05 2.62 41.48
CA GLY A 52 -3.63 3.91 41.86
C GLY A 52 -2.60 5.03 41.57
N MET A 53 -3.11 6.24 41.26
CA MET A 53 -2.70 7.52 41.85
C MET A 53 -1.20 7.91 41.91
N MET A 54 -0.78 8.93 41.15
CA MET A 54 -0.22 10.21 41.65
C MET A 54 0.37 11.07 40.52
N GLY A 55 -0.08 12.32 40.44
CA GLY A 55 0.62 13.40 39.72
C GLY A 55 1.71 14.03 40.59
N GLY A 56 2.61 14.79 39.95
CA GLY A 56 3.64 15.57 40.64
C GLY A 56 4.36 16.53 39.70
N ASN A 57 4.07 17.82 39.83
CA ASN A 57 4.74 18.96 39.23
C ASN A 57 6.03 19.31 40.02
N GLY A 58 7.12 19.73 39.36
CA GLY A 58 8.37 20.09 40.05
C GLY A 58 9.44 20.74 39.15
N THR A 59 9.47 22.06 39.16
CA THR A 59 10.50 22.99 38.62
C THR A 59 11.94 22.80 39.15
N ARG A 60 12.98 23.01 38.30
CA ARG A 60 14.04 24.06 38.43
C ARG A 60 15.30 23.84 37.56
N ASN A 61 15.55 24.82 36.67
CA ASN A 61 16.78 25.61 36.47
C ASN A 61 18.14 24.98 36.09
N GLY A 62 18.70 25.43 34.96
CA GLY A 62 20.11 25.35 34.58
C GLY A 62 20.43 26.29 33.39
N PRO A 63 21.46 27.17 33.44
CA PRO A 63 21.76 28.13 32.38
C PRO A 63 22.84 27.61 31.41
N GLY A 64 22.63 27.75 30.10
CA GLY A 64 23.61 27.29 29.12
C GLY A 64 23.39 27.87 27.71
N TYR A 65 24.12 28.95 27.44
CA TYR A 65 24.64 29.44 26.16
C TYR A 65 24.13 28.83 24.83
N GLY A 66 23.41 29.69 24.08
CA GLY A 66 23.57 29.98 22.66
C GLY A 66 23.79 28.86 21.64
N ILE A 67 22.76 28.60 20.82
CA ILE A 67 22.90 28.38 19.37
C ILE A 67 21.72 29.07 18.67
N THR A 68 21.96 30.23 18.08
CA THR A 68 21.19 30.71 16.92
C THR A 68 21.51 29.78 15.77
N GLY A 69 20.66 28.81 15.52
CA GLY A 69 20.82 27.84 14.45
C GLY A 69 19.47 27.23 14.10
N SER A 70 18.89 27.70 12.99
CA SER A 70 18.01 26.93 12.10
C SER A 70 17.19 25.82 12.77
N GLY A 71 16.09 26.19 13.42
CA GLY A 71 15.14 25.24 14.00
C GLY A 71 13.71 25.65 13.70
N GLY A 72 13.04 24.86 12.85
CA GLY A 72 11.63 25.00 12.51
C GLY A 72 11.08 23.80 11.75
N MET A 73 11.54 22.60 12.10
CA MET A 73 10.86 21.34 11.80
C MET A 73 9.66 21.23 12.75
N MET A 74 8.53 20.70 12.25
CA MET A 74 7.23 20.51 12.95
C MET A 74 6.35 21.75 13.17
N GLY A 75 5.51 22.04 12.18
CA GLY A 75 4.28 22.83 12.33
C GLY A 75 3.12 22.06 11.71
N GLY A 76 2.40 21.31 12.54
CA GLY A 76 1.38 20.36 12.12
C GLY A 76 0.14 20.99 11.49
N ALA A 77 -0.45 20.24 10.56
CA ALA A 77 -1.87 20.28 10.27
C ALA A 77 -2.31 18.88 9.83
N GLY A 78 -3.12 18.24 10.68
CA GLY A 78 -4.14 17.28 10.24
C GLY A 78 -3.64 15.92 9.80
N ASN A 79 -3.70 14.97 10.72
CA ASN A 79 -3.75 13.54 10.46
C ASN A 79 -4.80 13.21 9.37
N GLY A 80 -4.33 12.88 8.17
CA GLY A 80 -5.14 12.43 7.06
C GLY A 80 -4.24 11.77 6.05
N TYR A 81 -4.24 10.44 6.02
CA TYR A 81 -3.73 9.65 4.91
C TYR A 81 -4.13 10.32 3.59
N CYS A 82 -3.24 10.34 2.60
CA CYS A 82 -3.48 10.78 1.23
C CYS A 82 -4.83 10.28 0.67
N GLY A 83 -5.90 11.02 0.95
CA GLY A 83 -7.27 10.69 0.53
C GLY A 83 -8.28 10.27 1.62
N ALA A 84 -7.89 10.01 2.87
CA ALA A 84 -8.84 9.54 3.89
C ALA A 84 -9.48 10.65 4.75
N ASN A 85 -9.03 11.90 4.60
CA ASN A 85 -9.60 13.02 5.36
C ASN A 85 -9.60 14.30 4.52
N ALA A 86 -10.58 14.40 3.62
CA ALA A 86 -10.92 15.65 2.92
C ALA A 86 -11.45 16.75 3.86
N GLY A 87 -11.54 16.50 5.17
CA GLY A 87 -12.01 17.45 6.18
C GLY A 87 -11.03 18.56 6.58
N GLY A 88 -9.81 18.60 6.01
CA GLY A 88 -8.78 19.58 6.35
C GLY A 88 -8.56 20.70 5.32
N TYR A 89 -9.17 20.60 4.14
CA TYR A 89 -8.96 21.57 3.07
C TYR A 89 -10.10 22.58 3.03
N GLY A 90 -9.78 23.86 2.82
CA GLY A 90 -10.79 24.91 2.71
C GLY A 90 -11.82 24.57 1.63
N VAL A 91 -13.06 25.01 1.82
CA VAL A 91 -14.25 24.66 1.01
C VAL A 91 -14.09 24.95 -0.51
N ASN A 92 -13.05 25.68 -0.91
CA ASN A 92 -12.71 26.03 -2.28
C ASN A 92 -11.27 25.62 -2.69
N ALA A 93 -10.65 24.67 -2.00
CA ALA A 93 -9.33 24.19 -2.38
C ALA A 93 -9.41 23.49 -3.74
N THR A 94 -8.63 23.97 -4.71
CA THR A 94 -8.54 23.36 -6.04
C THR A 94 -7.43 22.29 -6.03
N PRO A 95 -7.69 21.08 -6.56
CA PRO A 95 -6.65 20.09 -6.78
C PRO A 95 -5.50 20.64 -7.65
N ILE A 96 -4.28 20.23 -7.37
CA ILE A 96 -3.14 20.44 -8.24
C ILE A 96 -3.30 19.63 -9.53
N THR A 97 -2.57 20.01 -10.57
CA THR A 97 -2.57 19.26 -11.82
C THR A 97 -1.63 18.05 -11.74
N ILE A 98 -1.83 17.08 -12.64
CA ILE A 98 -0.96 15.89 -12.73
C ILE A 98 0.50 16.24 -13.05
N GLU A 99 0.75 17.32 -13.78
CA GLU A 99 2.11 17.82 -14.07
C GLU A 99 2.77 18.39 -12.81
N LYS A 100 2.00 19.05 -11.95
CA LYS A 100 2.49 19.51 -10.64
C LYS A 100 2.74 18.33 -9.70
N ALA A 101 1.90 17.31 -9.72
CA ALA A 101 2.12 16.07 -8.98
C ALA A 101 3.39 15.35 -9.44
N LYS A 102 3.61 15.23 -10.77
CA LYS A 102 4.89 14.76 -11.34
C LYS A 102 6.07 15.56 -10.79
N GLY A 103 5.97 16.90 -10.79
CA GLY A 103 7.03 17.75 -10.25
C GLY A 103 7.34 17.49 -8.76
N SER A 104 6.32 17.20 -7.94
CA SER A 104 6.53 16.77 -6.55
C SER A 104 7.29 15.45 -6.46
N VAL A 105 6.98 14.48 -7.32
CA VAL A 105 7.68 13.20 -7.36
C VAL A 105 9.12 13.36 -7.84
N ASP A 106 9.36 14.18 -8.86
CA ASP A 106 10.72 14.48 -9.35
C ASP A 106 11.59 15.08 -8.22
N GLN A 107 11.02 16.00 -7.43
CA GLN A 107 11.69 16.57 -6.25
C GLN A 107 11.97 15.52 -5.17
N TYR A 108 11.00 14.64 -4.90
CA TYR A 108 11.18 13.53 -3.97
C TYR A 108 12.34 12.62 -4.41
N LEU A 109 12.36 12.20 -5.68
CA LEU A 109 13.42 11.35 -6.23
C LEU A 109 14.79 12.02 -6.14
N ALA A 110 14.90 13.30 -6.49
CA ALA A 110 16.13 14.06 -6.34
C ALA A 110 16.63 14.08 -4.88
N SER A 111 15.72 14.21 -3.91
CA SER A 111 16.05 14.21 -2.48
C SER A 111 16.59 12.88 -1.94
N THR A 112 16.27 11.76 -2.61
CA THR A 112 16.81 10.44 -2.23
C THR A 112 18.32 10.32 -2.50
N GLY A 113 18.87 11.17 -3.37
CA GLY A 113 20.25 11.06 -3.86
C GLY A 113 20.53 9.81 -4.69
N ASN A 114 19.51 9.00 -5.00
CA ASN A 114 19.67 7.77 -5.76
C ASN A 114 19.39 8.01 -7.25
N ALA A 115 20.48 8.15 -8.02
CA ALA A 115 20.41 8.37 -9.45
C ALA A 115 19.86 7.18 -10.26
N ASP A 116 19.74 6.00 -9.65
CA ASP A 116 19.20 4.80 -10.29
C ASP A 116 17.66 4.79 -10.33
N LEU A 117 16.98 5.69 -9.60
CA LEU A 117 15.53 5.74 -9.59
C LEU A 117 14.99 6.64 -10.70
N ASN A 118 13.89 6.22 -11.34
CA ASN A 118 13.09 7.10 -12.19
C ASN A 118 11.59 6.83 -12.06
N LEU A 119 10.83 7.90 -12.28
CA LEU A 119 9.38 7.87 -12.43
C LEU A 119 9.01 7.21 -13.75
N THR A 120 8.01 6.33 -13.73
CA THR A 120 7.46 5.65 -14.93
C THR A 120 6.12 6.22 -15.35
N GLU A 121 5.28 6.54 -14.39
CA GLU A 121 3.93 7.01 -14.65
C GLU A 121 3.39 7.78 -13.46
N VAL A 122 2.40 8.62 -13.73
CA VAL A 122 1.54 9.21 -12.71
C VAL A 122 0.11 8.92 -13.10
N ILE A 123 -0.67 8.35 -12.19
CA ILE A 123 -2.11 8.12 -12.39
C ILE A 123 -2.87 9.05 -11.47
N GLU A 124 -3.73 9.89 -12.03
CA GLU A 124 -4.68 10.67 -11.26
C GLU A 124 -5.91 9.83 -10.96
N PHE A 125 -6.15 9.62 -9.67
CA PHE A 125 -7.41 9.15 -9.15
C PHE A 125 -8.17 10.29 -8.45
N GLU A 126 -9.40 10.00 -8.05
CA GLU A 126 -10.28 10.93 -7.34
C GLU A 126 -9.61 11.47 -6.06
N ASN A 127 -8.97 10.60 -5.28
CA ASN A 127 -8.49 10.94 -3.93
C ASN A 127 -7.01 11.30 -3.85
N ASN A 128 -6.19 10.81 -4.78
CA ASN A 128 -4.74 11.00 -4.80
C ASN A 128 -4.18 10.85 -6.22
N PHE A 129 -2.92 11.24 -6.40
CA PHE A 129 -2.13 10.76 -7.53
C PHE A 129 -1.30 9.57 -7.07
N TYR A 130 -1.28 8.52 -7.87
CA TYR A 130 -0.35 7.40 -7.76
C TYR A 130 0.86 7.66 -8.65
N ALA A 131 2.04 7.19 -8.24
CA ALA A 131 3.26 7.25 -9.03
C ALA A 131 4.10 5.97 -8.87
N GLY A 132 4.40 5.32 -9.99
CA GLY A 132 5.29 4.16 -10.07
C GLY A 132 6.75 4.58 -10.23
N ILE A 133 7.65 4.01 -9.43
CA ILE A 133 9.09 4.26 -9.52
C ILE A 133 9.80 2.96 -9.92
N LYS A 134 10.71 3.02 -10.90
CA LYS A 134 11.58 1.91 -11.29
C LYS A 134 13.06 2.20 -11.09
N GLU A 135 13.84 1.13 -11.01
CA GLU A 135 15.29 1.18 -11.15
C GLU A 135 15.67 1.21 -12.63
N LYS A 136 16.53 2.15 -13.02
CA LYS A 136 17.09 2.22 -14.37
C LYS A 136 17.98 1.01 -14.65
N SER A 137 18.77 0.59 -13.67
CA SER A 137 19.77 -0.46 -13.83
C SER A 137 19.17 -1.85 -14.06
N THR A 138 18.03 -2.14 -13.42
CA THR A 138 17.38 -3.46 -13.50
C THR A 138 16.10 -3.47 -14.32
N GLY A 139 15.51 -2.30 -14.58
CA GLY A 139 14.17 -2.16 -15.16
C GLY A 139 13.06 -2.62 -14.22
N LYS A 140 13.38 -2.99 -12.97
CA LYS A 140 12.42 -3.49 -12.00
C LYS A 140 11.75 -2.34 -11.27
N HIS A 141 10.46 -2.46 -11.00
CA HIS A 141 9.77 -1.46 -10.19
C HIS A 141 10.28 -1.49 -8.75
N ALA A 142 10.70 -0.32 -8.27
CA ALA A 142 11.35 -0.11 -6.99
C ALA A 142 10.32 -0.01 -5.87
N PHE A 143 9.41 0.97 -5.95
CA PHE A 143 8.40 1.28 -4.94
C PHE A 143 7.33 2.22 -5.52
N GLU A 144 6.26 2.42 -4.77
CA GLU A 144 5.11 3.23 -5.18
C GLU A 144 4.92 4.43 -4.25
N LEU A 145 4.47 5.55 -4.81
CA LEU A 145 4.23 6.79 -4.09
C LEU A 145 2.81 7.29 -4.32
N LEU A 146 2.26 7.93 -3.30
CA LEU A 146 1.04 8.72 -3.40
C LEU A 146 1.36 10.20 -3.23
N VAL A 147 0.72 11.04 -4.05
CA VAL A 147 0.78 12.50 -3.95
C VAL A 147 -0.58 13.04 -3.56
N ASN A 148 -0.60 13.87 -2.53
CA ASN A 148 -1.80 14.54 -2.07
C ASN A 148 -2.31 15.55 -3.12
N LYS A 149 -3.62 15.49 -3.45
CA LYS A 149 -4.19 16.32 -4.51
C LYS A 149 -4.18 17.81 -4.24
N TYR A 150 -4.06 18.26 -3.00
CA TYR A 150 -4.17 19.69 -2.67
C TYR A 150 -2.82 20.28 -2.28
N THR A 151 -1.98 19.51 -1.58
CA THR A 151 -0.70 19.99 -1.06
C THR A 151 0.49 19.61 -1.93
N GLY A 152 0.36 18.58 -2.77
CA GLY A 152 1.50 18.00 -3.48
C GLY A 152 2.47 17.24 -2.58
N ALA A 153 2.10 16.97 -1.33
CA ALA A 153 2.91 16.16 -0.42
C ALA A 153 3.02 14.72 -0.93
N VAL A 154 4.23 14.19 -0.93
CA VAL A 154 4.57 12.84 -1.39
C VAL A 154 4.74 11.91 -0.20
N MET A 155 4.19 10.71 -0.30
CA MET A 155 4.35 9.67 0.72
C MET A 155 4.40 8.28 0.08
N PRO A 156 5.05 7.29 0.71
CA PRO A 156 4.94 5.90 0.28
C PRO A 156 3.49 5.44 0.23
N GLU A 157 3.15 4.66 -0.79
CA GLU A 157 1.84 4.01 -0.84
C GLU A 157 1.66 3.03 0.31
N PRO A 158 0.53 3.07 1.06
CA PRO A 158 0.27 2.13 2.13
C PRO A 158 0.04 0.70 1.63
N GLY A 159 0.23 -0.28 2.50
CA GLY A 159 -0.04 -1.69 2.17
C GLY A 159 1.15 -2.35 1.47
N PRO A 160 0.98 -3.00 0.30
CA PRO A 160 2.01 -3.82 -0.37
C PRO A 160 3.39 -3.16 -0.49
N ASN A 161 3.44 -1.89 -0.87
CA ASN A 161 4.69 -1.13 -0.97
C ASN A 161 5.45 -1.01 0.36
N MET A 162 4.75 -0.84 1.48
CA MET A 162 5.38 -0.77 2.81
C MET A 162 5.59 -2.16 3.42
N MET A 163 4.68 -3.08 3.11
CA MET A 163 4.50 -4.34 3.83
C MET A 163 5.08 -5.53 3.11
N TRP A 164 5.13 -5.56 1.79
CA TRP A 164 5.62 -6.69 0.99
C TRP A 164 6.89 -6.36 0.21
N ASN A 165 7.26 -5.08 0.11
CA ASN A 165 8.46 -4.67 -0.58
C ASN A 165 9.73 -5.14 0.16
N THR A 166 10.47 -6.05 -0.45
CA THR A 166 11.64 -6.70 0.18
C THR A 166 12.94 -5.90 0.07
N LYS A 167 12.98 -4.86 -0.77
CA LYS A 167 14.17 -4.01 -0.97
C LYS A 167 13.98 -2.60 -0.40
N TYR A 168 12.82 -2.00 -0.64
CA TYR A 168 12.50 -0.62 -0.27
C TYR A 168 11.45 -0.50 0.84
N GLY A 169 10.82 -1.61 1.22
CA GLY A 169 9.83 -1.62 2.29
C GLY A 169 10.43 -1.54 3.69
N HIS A 170 9.57 -1.33 4.67
CA HIS A 170 9.99 -1.13 6.07
C HIS A 170 9.90 -2.39 6.92
N MET A 171 9.32 -3.47 6.39
CA MET A 171 9.28 -4.77 7.07
C MET A 171 10.40 -5.67 6.58
N THR A 172 11.28 -6.09 7.50
CA THR A 172 12.24 -7.16 7.24
C THR A 172 11.49 -8.49 7.19
N TRP A 173 11.22 -8.97 5.97
CA TRP A 173 10.69 -10.32 5.77
C TRP A 173 11.83 -11.31 5.71
N ASN A 174 11.75 -12.35 6.53
CA ASN A 174 12.60 -13.51 6.36
C ASN A 174 12.09 -14.35 5.19
N THR A 175 12.55 -14.04 3.98
CA THR A 175 12.19 -14.75 2.74
C THR A 175 12.96 -16.05 2.53
N THR A 176 13.71 -16.53 3.54
CA THR A 176 14.52 -17.73 3.40
C THR A 176 13.64 -18.94 3.11
N SER A 177 13.63 -19.34 1.83
CA SER A 177 13.12 -20.60 1.27
C SER A 177 11.75 -20.61 0.59
N GLN A 178 11.13 -19.46 0.28
CA GLN A 178 9.90 -19.47 -0.55
C GLN A 178 10.21 -19.24 -2.03
N THR A 179 9.77 -20.17 -2.88
CA THR A 179 9.81 -19.99 -4.34
C THR A 179 8.81 -18.92 -4.73
N ALA A 180 9.27 -17.87 -5.41
CA ALA A 180 8.38 -16.84 -5.91
C ALA A 180 7.43 -17.40 -6.97
N ILE A 181 6.18 -16.95 -6.96
CA ILE A 181 5.21 -17.23 -8.01
C ILE A 181 5.61 -16.48 -9.29
N THR A 182 5.16 -17.01 -10.42
CA THR A 182 5.33 -16.34 -11.73
C THR A 182 4.33 -15.20 -11.90
N GLU A 183 4.63 -14.28 -12.80
CA GLU A 183 3.72 -13.20 -13.23
C GLU A 183 2.37 -13.76 -13.70
N LYS A 184 2.39 -14.85 -14.49
CA LYS A 184 1.18 -15.55 -14.92
C LYS A 184 0.33 -16.03 -13.75
N GLN A 185 0.94 -16.61 -12.72
CA GLN A 185 0.22 -17.02 -11.52
C GLN A 185 -0.34 -15.83 -10.76
N ALA A 186 0.40 -14.71 -10.68
CA ALA A 186 -0.11 -13.48 -10.07
C ALA A 186 -1.34 -12.94 -10.79
N LEU A 187 -1.33 -12.91 -12.13
CA LEU A 187 -2.48 -12.54 -12.96
C LEU A 187 -3.67 -13.49 -12.78
N GLU A 188 -3.42 -14.80 -12.68
CA GLU A 188 -4.46 -15.80 -12.40
C GLU A 188 -5.12 -15.57 -11.02
N TYR A 189 -4.34 -15.28 -9.98
CA TYR A 189 -4.85 -14.98 -8.64
C TYR A 189 -5.62 -13.65 -8.60
N ALA A 190 -5.08 -12.62 -9.23
CA ALA A 190 -5.74 -11.32 -9.37
C ALA A 190 -7.10 -11.47 -10.08
N ARG A 191 -7.12 -12.18 -11.21
CA ARG A 191 -8.34 -12.44 -11.96
C ARG A 191 -9.38 -13.20 -11.13
N ALA A 192 -8.98 -14.26 -10.44
CA ALA A 192 -9.89 -15.02 -9.58
C ALA A 192 -10.50 -14.15 -8.48
N TYR A 193 -9.71 -13.25 -7.89
CA TYR A 193 -10.22 -12.26 -6.93
C TYR A 193 -11.23 -11.31 -7.59
N LEU A 194 -10.90 -10.72 -8.74
CA LEU A 194 -11.75 -9.76 -9.45
C LEU A 194 -13.08 -10.37 -9.90
N ASP A 195 -13.06 -11.59 -10.43
CA ASP A 195 -14.27 -12.30 -10.87
C ASP A 195 -15.28 -12.48 -9.72
N SER A 196 -14.81 -12.57 -8.48
CA SER A 196 -15.64 -12.69 -7.27
C SER A 196 -16.00 -11.34 -6.65
N ALA A 197 -15.02 -10.46 -6.47
CA ALA A 197 -15.16 -9.24 -5.68
C ALA A 197 -15.69 -8.06 -6.52
N LEU A 198 -15.31 -7.98 -7.80
CA LEU A 198 -15.62 -6.88 -8.71
C LEU A 198 -16.00 -7.42 -10.11
N PRO A 199 -17.13 -8.15 -10.24
CA PRO A 199 -17.52 -8.77 -11.51
C PRO A 199 -17.61 -7.77 -12.66
N GLY A 200 -17.08 -8.16 -13.82
CA GLY A 200 -17.05 -7.31 -15.02
C GLY A 200 -15.76 -6.48 -15.18
N THR A 201 -14.89 -6.48 -14.18
CA THR A 201 -13.51 -5.95 -14.30
C THR A 201 -12.55 -7.01 -14.83
N LYS A 202 -11.37 -6.59 -15.27
CA LYS A 202 -10.28 -7.43 -15.79
C LYS A 202 -8.95 -6.96 -15.22
N THR A 203 -7.95 -7.84 -15.24
CA THR A 203 -6.56 -7.46 -14.99
C THR A 203 -5.99 -6.73 -16.21
N GLY A 204 -5.20 -5.68 -15.98
CA GLY A 204 -4.19 -5.20 -16.92
C GLY A 204 -2.94 -6.06 -16.89
N ASP A 205 -1.82 -5.49 -17.31
CA ASP A 205 -0.50 -6.10 -17.18
C ASP A 205 0.00 -6.03 -15.73
N ALA A 206 0.98 -6.86 -15.40
CA ALA A 206 1.53 -6.96 -14.06
C ALA A 206 2.93 -6.36 -13.97
N ASP A 207 3.08 -5.31 -13.17
CA ASP A 207 4.37 -4.71 -12.87
C ASP A 207 5.04 -5.45 -11.73
N ALA A 208 6.27 -5.92 -11.98
CA ALA A 208 7.02 -6.68 -11.00
C ALA A 208 7.79 -5.77 -10.04
N TYR A 209 7.38 -5.78 -8.77
CA TYR A 209 8.09 -5.13 -7.67
C TYR A 209 8.93 -6.14 -6.88
N TYR A 210 9.71 -5.65 -5.92
CA TYR A 210 10.47 -6.50 -5.01
C TYR A 210 9.54 -7.15 -3.99
N GLY A 211 9.07 -8.38 -4.23
CA GLY A 211 8.25 -9.14 -3.26
C GLY A 211 6.74 -9.12 -3.53
N TYR A 212 6.30 -8.44 -4.58
CA TYR A 212 4.92 -8.39 -5.02
C TYR A 212 4.82 -7.94 -6.48
N TYR A 213 3.62 -8.06 -7.04
CA TYR A 213 3.21 -7.49 -8.32
C TYR A 213 2.16 -6.42 -8.06
N THR A 214 2.16 -5.33 -8.82
CA THR A 214 1.02 -4.41 -8.90
C THR A 214 0.37 -4.56 -10.26
N ILE A 215 -0.96 -4.56 -10.27
CA ILE A 215 -1.77 -4.87 -11.44
C ILE A 215 -2.89 -3.83 -11.51
N GLU A 216 -3.01 -3.18 -12.65
CA GLU A 216 -4.16 -2.32 -12.93
C GLU A 216 -5.44 -3.15 -13.05
N VAL A 217 -6.54 -2.62 -12.56
CA VAL A 217 -7.87 -3.19 -12.73
C VAL A 217 -8.60 -2.39 -13.79
N THR A 218 -9.00 -3.04 -14.87
CA THR A 218 -9.68 -2.39 -15.99
C THR A 218 -11.15 -2.75 -16.09
N ASN A 219 -11.97 -1.81 -16.54
CA ASN A 219 -13.35 -2.02 -16.93
C ASN A 219 -13.57 -1.35 -18.30
N ASN A 220 -14.08 -2.10 -19.29
CA ASN A 220 -14.21 -1.63 -20.68
C ASN A 220 -12.91 -0.98 -21.21
N ASN A 221 -11.77 -1.62 -20.94
CA ASN A 221 -10.43 -1.17 -21.36
C ASN A 221 -10.00 0.20 -20.79
N ARG A 222 -10.62 0.65 -19.68
CA ARG A 222 -10.18 1.80 -18.91
C ARG A 222 -9.76 1.38 -17.51
N ILE A 223 -8.71 2.00 -16.97
CA ILE A 223 -8.32 1.83 -15.57
C ILE A 223 -9.51 2.21 -14.68
N SER A 224 -9.77 1.38 -13.68
CA SER A 224 -10.87 1.50 -12.72
C SER A 224 -10.43 1.27 -11.27
N GLY A 225 -9.19 0.86 -11.06
CA GLY A 225 -8.59 0.62 -9.76
C GLY A 225 -7.25 -0.07 -9.92
N MET A 226 -6.66 -0.46 -8.79
CA MET A 226 -5.39 -1.20 -8.75
C MET A 226 -5.44 -2.25 -7.64
N LEU A 227 -4.65 -3.30 -7.79
CA LEU A 227 -4.41 -4.28 -6.73
C LEU A 227 -2.96 -4.74 -6.78
N SER A 228 -2.53 -5.38 -5.69
CA SER A 228 -1.25 -6.08 -5.67
C SER A 228 -1.42 -7.55 -5.33
N VAL A 229 -0.46 -8.37 -5.77
CA VAL A 229 -0.36 -9.79 -5.44
C VAL A 229 1.01 -10.07 -4.82
N ASN A 230 1.05 -10.62 -3.61
CA ASN A 230 2.30 -10.99 -2.96
C ASN A 230 3.04 -12.06 -3.78
N SER A 231 4.33 -11.85 -4.09
CA SER A 231 5.06 -12.71 -5.00
C SER A 231 5.47 -14.05 -4.40
N TYR A 232 5.24 -14.29 -3.11
CA TYR A 232 5.59 -15.54 -2.44
C TYR A 232 4.36 -16.32 -1.98
N THR A 233 3.30 -15.63 -1.55
CA THR A 233 2.09 -16.26 -1.01
C THR A 233 0.90 -16.25 -1.97
N GLY A 234 0.91 -15.40 -3.00
CA GLY A 234 -0.25 -15.19 -3.88
C GLY A 234 -1.39 -14.40 -3.23
N ALA A 235 -1.19 -13.85 -2.03
CA ALA A 235 -2.20 -13.02 -1.37
C ALA A 235 -2.51 -11.78 -2.22
N VAL A 236 -3.81 -11.51 -2.45
CA VAL A 236 -4.30 -10.37 -3.23
C VAL A 236 -4.70 -9.23 -2.30
N TRP A 237 -4.31 -8.00 -2.62
CA TRP A 237 -4.66 -6.79 -1.90
C TRP A 237 -5.21 -5.73 -2.86
N TYR A 238 -6.51 -5.47 -2.79
CA TYR A 238 -7.15 -4.41 -3.59
C TYR A 238 -6.94 -3.02 -2.97
N HIS A 239 -6.56 -2.04 -3.78
CA HIS A 239 -6.22 -0.69 -3.34
C HIS A 239 -7.48 0.18 -3.24
N SER A 240 -8.17 0.14 -2.10
CA SER A 240 -9.45 0.84 -1.92
C SER A 240 -9.33 2.35 -1.66
N TRP A 241 -8.13 2.92 -1.65
CA TRP A 241 -7.88 4.32 -1.26
C TRP A 241 -7.88 5.31 -2.43
N HIS A 242 -7.70 4.85 -3.67
CA HIS A 242 -7.57 5.73 -4.84
C HIS A 242 -8.86 6.48 -5.21
N GLY A 243 -10.02 5.80 -5.10
CA GLY A 243 -11.27 6.30 -5.68
C GLY A 243 -11.31 6.10 -7.20
N ASP A 244 -12.13 6.89 -7.90
CA ASP A 244 -12.33 6.73 -9.34
C ASP A 244 -11.11 7.18 -10.16
N PHE A 245 -10.84 6.49 -11.28
CA PHE A 245 -9.81 6.88 -12.23
C PHE A 245 -10.18 8.18 -12.97
N VAL A 246 -9.22 9.10 -13.10
CA VAL A 246 -9.38 10.36 -13.84
C VAL A 246 -8.56 10.34 -15.13
N LYS A 247 -7.23 10.19 -15.04
CA LYS A 247 -6.31 10.17 -16.19
C LYS A 247 -4.95 9.58 -15.82
N ILE A 248 -4.17 9.21 -16.82
CA ILE A 248 -2.79 8.75 -16.70
C ILE A 248 -1.85 9.69 -17.46
N LEU A 249 -0.65 9.88 -16.92
CA LEU A 249 0.50 10.50 -17.55
C LEU A 249 1.65 9.49 -17.54
N GLU A 250 1.94 8.91 -18.70
CA GLU A 250 3.13 8.08 -18.89
C GLU A 250 4.39 8.98 -18.96
N VAL A 251 5.50 8.47 -18.41
CA VAL A 251 6.79 9.15 -18.35
C VAL A 251 7.86 8.22 -18.94
N GLU A 252 8.56 8.72 -19.97
CA GLU A 252 9.65 7.98 -20.65
C GLU A 252 10.86 7.72 -19.74
#